data_AF-A0A0F2NZC8-F1
#
_entry.id   AF-A0A0F2NZC8-F1
#
_cell.length_a   1.000
_cell.length_b   1.000
_cell.length_c   1.000
_cell.angle_alpha   90.00
_cell.angle_beta   90.00
_cell.angle_gamma   90.00
#
_symmetry.space_group_name_H-M   'P 1'
#
loop_
_entity.id
_entity.type
_entity.pdbx_description
1 polymer ?
#
loop_
_entity_poly.entity_id
_entity_poly.type
_entity_poly.pdbx_seq_one_letter_code
_entity_poly.pdbx_strand_id
1 'polypeptide(L)'
;SYLPGGSTITNTVDVVDAGATIAGKGYIIKTTSYLYKLEWNDSVAAVFYNNLWVDQNNLDPDKIAAFEKSGLFKLKLVGYEDAWADLQSSVFTSKTDQELIYIATIKAVDKAIAKLQRKYEEFRTKTPLTSVDPLTAKIGLKEGLEPNDKYEVLEQTMDENGKISYKRKSIIRVQKGMIWDNTYVPEDAKGQVPQQNINETHFIGSKAGLYPGMLIRQIN
;
A
#
# COMPACT_ATOMS: atom_id res chain seq x y z
N SER A 1 -18.30 -9.72 -5.23
CA SER A 1 -18.43 -9.34 -3.82
C SER A 1 -17.62 -8.09 -3.57
N TYR A 2 -18.30 -6.96 -3.39
CA TYR A 2 -17.70 -5.65 -3.11
C TYR A 2 -17.22 -5.65 -1.66
N LEU A 3 -15.92 -5.42 -1.43
CA LEU A 3 -15.34 -5.20 -0.10
C LEU A 3 -15.38 -3.69 0.17
N PRO A 4 -16.29 -3.18 1.02
CA PRO A 4 -16.34 -1.77 1.38
C PRO A 4 -15.10 -1.47 2.24
N GLY A 5 -14.29 -0.50 1.83
CA GLY A 5 -13.10 -0.07 2.59
C GLY A 5 -11.74 -0.38 1.96
N GLY A 6 -11.70 -0.92 0.74
CA GLY A 6 -10.49 -0.86 -0.07
C GLY A 6 -10.29 0.57 -0.56
N SER A 7 -9.42 1.35 0.10
CA SER A 7 -9.01 2.66 -0.43
C SER A 7 -8.33 2.45 -1.78
N THR A 8 -9.03 2.73 -2.87
CA THR A 8 -8.39 3.04 -4.15
C THR A 8 -7.62 4.34 -3.95
N ILE A 9 -6.34 4.21 -3.61
CA ILE A 9 -5.41 5.34 -3.59
C ILE A 9 -5.17 5.67 -5.07
N THR A 10 -5.83 6.72 -5.55
CA THR A 10 -5.57 7.27 -6.89
C THR A 10 -4.22 7.99 -6.82
N ASN A 11 -3.16 7.33 -7.26
CA ASN A 11 -1.83 7.94 -7.37
C ASN A 11 -1.83 8.87 -8.59
N THR A 12 -2.20 10.14 -8.40
CA THR A 12 -1.87 11.20 -9.37
C THR A 12 -0.39 11.51 -9.23
N VAL A 13 0.42 11.00 -10.16
CA VAL A 13 1.84 11.32 -10.27
C VAL A 13 1.96 12.60 -11.09
N ASP A 14 2.00 13.75 -10.41
CA ASP A 14 2.46 14.97 -11.05
C ASP A 14 3.98 14.85 -11.22
N VAL A 15 4.43 14.53 -12.44
CA VAL A 15 5.85 14.54 -12.79
C VAL A 15 6.30 16.00 -12.81
N VAL A 16 6.77 16.49 -11.66
CA VAL A 16 7.45 17.78 -11.57
C VAL A 16 8.80 17.62 -12.27
N ASP A 17 8.94 18.32 -13.39
CA ASP A 17 10.14 18.36 -14.23
C ASP A 17 11.32 18.96 -13.44
N ALA A 18 12.05 18.11 -12.72
CA ALA A 18 13.19 18.51 -11.91
C ALA A 18 14.44 18.59 -12.82
N GLY A 19 14.71 19.81 -13.30
CA GLY A 19 15.87 20.15 -14.13
C GLY A 19 17.20 19.65 -13.55
N ALA A 20 17.92 18.88 -14.36
CA ALA A 20 19.20 18.26 -14.05
C ALA A 20 20.34 19.28 -13.85
N THR A 21 21.14 19.11 -12.79
CA THR A 21 22.48 19.73 -12.71
C THR A 21 23.54 18.65 -12.86
N ILE A 22 24.31 18.76 -13.94
CA ILE A 22 25.28 17.78 -14.45
C ILE A 22 26.61 17.92 -13.70
N ALA A 23 27.01 16.92 -12.91
CA ALA A 23 28.41 16.61 -12.60
C ALA A 23 28.55 15.24 -11.91
N GLY A 24 28.95 14.21 -12.65
CA GLY A 24 29.27 12.87 -12.13
C GLY A 24 28.17 11.84 -12.42
N LYS A 25 28.54 10.71 -13.01
CA LYS A 25 27.62 9.66 -13.50
C LYS A 25 26.90 8.94 -12.34
N GLY A 26 25.82 9.52 -11.85
CA GLY A 26 24.91 8.92 -10.87
C GLY A 26 23.72 9.83 -10.64
N TYR A 27 22.51 9.33 -10.83
CA TYR A 27 21.30 10.09 -10.56
C TYR A 27 20.84 9.75 -9.14
N ILE A 28 20.68 10.77 -8.30
CA ILE A 28 20.07 10.62 -6.98
C ILE A 28 18.65 11.17 -7.09
N ILE A 29 17.66 10.29 -7.04
CA ILE A 29 16.25 10.70 -6.96
C ILE A 29 15.88 10.77 -5.48
N LYS A 30 15.53 11.98 -5.03
CA LYS A 30 14.93 12.23 -3.73
C LYS A 30 13.43 12.40 -3.91
N THR A 31 12.65 11.54 -3.27
CA THR A 31 11.19 11.62 -3.23
C THR A 31 10.75 11.93 -1.81
N THR A 32 9.98 13.01 -1.64
CA THR A 32 9.33 13.35 -0.36
C THR A 32 7.85 13.06 -0.50
N SER A 33 7.33 12.14 0.30
CA SER A 33 5.91 11.78 0.30
C SER A 33 5.23 12.38 1.52
N TYR A 34 4.11 13.06 1.31
CA TYR A 34 3.28 13.64 2.35
C TYR A 34 2.06 12.75 2.59
N LEU A 35 1.73 12.52 3.85
CA LEU A 35 0.57 11.72 4.26
C LEU A 35 -0.51 12.62 4.83
N TYR A 36 -1.68 12.59 4.21
CA TYR A 36 -2.86 13.29 4.67
C TYR A 36 -3.95 12.32 5.12
N LYS A 37 -4.65 12.65 6.20
CA LYS A 37 -5.82 11.92 6.72
C LYS A 37 -7.05 12.79 6.55
N LEU A 38 -8.11 12.21 5.99
CA LEU A 38 -9.42 12.85 5.96
C LEU A 38 -9.99 12.95 7.37
N GLU A 39 -10.35 14.15 7.80
CA GLU A 39 -11.06 14.38 9.06
C GLU A 39 -12.51 13.90 8.91
N TRP A 40 -12.72 12.60 9.08
CA TRP A 40 -14.01 11.96 8.99
C TRP A 40 -14.58 11.69 10.39
N ASN A 41 -15.65 12.38 10.76
CA ASN A 41 -16.36 12.20 12.01
C ASN A 41 -17.87 12.07 11.75
N ASP A 42 -18.64 11.70 12.77
CA ASP A 42 -20.08 11.44 12.64
C ASP A 42 -20.86 12.65 12.11
N SER A 43 -20.44 13.87 12.47
CA SER A 43 -21.05 15.10 11.97
C SER A 43 -20.79 15.32 10.47
N VAL A 44 -19.55 15.12 10.02
CA VAL A 44 -19.17 15.19 8.61
C VAL A 44 -19.88 14.10 7.81
N ALA A 45 -19.93 12.88 8.34
CA ALA A 45 -20.61 11.76 7.71
C ALA A 45 -22.12 12.03 7.58
N ALA A 46 -22.77 12.56 8.62
CA ALA A 46 -24.19 12.90 8.57
C ALA A 46 -24.48 13.96 7.51
N VAL A 47 -23.68 15.04 7.43
CA VAL A 47 -23.85 16.07 6.40
C VAL A 47 -23.61 15.49 5.01
N PHE A 48 -22.60 14.63 4.85
CA PHE A 48 -22.35 13.95 3.58
C PHE A 48 -23.54 13.10 3.14
N TYR A 49 -23.98 12.15 3.96
CA TYR A 49 -25.05 11.22 3.58
C TYR A 49 -26.41 11.92 3.40
N ASN A 50 -26.72 12.94 4.20
CA ASN A 50 -27.99 13.63 4.09
C ASN A 50 -28.03 14.60 2.90
N ASN A 51 -26.95 15.38 2.72
CA ASN A 51 -27.01 16.58 1.88
C ASN A 51 -26.14 16.51 0.61
N LEU A 52 -25.18 15.59 0.54
CA LEU A 52 -24.17 15.56 -0.54
C LEU A 52 -24.14 14.22 -1.29
N TRP A 53 -24.66 13.14 -0.69
CA TRP A 53 -24.65 11.80 -1.27
C TRP A 53 -25.84 11.58 -2.21
N VAL A 54 -25.56 10.94 -3.36
CA VAL A 54 -26.54 10.55 -4.37
C VAL A 54 -26.34 9.08 -4.75
N ASP A 55 -27.43 8.41 -5.11
CA ASP A 55 -27.41 7.03 -5.61
C ASP A 55 -27.34 7.06 -7.15
N GLN A 56 -26.74 6.03 -7.76
CA GLN A 56 -26.73 5.84 -9.22
C GLN A 56 -28.14 5.85 -9.82
N ASN A 57 -29.14 5.40 -9.06
CA ASN A 57 -30.54 5.37 -9.49
C ASN A 57 -31.32 6.64 -9.14
N ASN A 58 -30.75 7.53 -8.32
CA ASN A 58 -31.41 8.76 -7.88
C ASN A 58 -30.41 9.92 -7.81
N LEU A 59 -30.13 10.48 -8.98
CA LEU A 59 -29.21 11.60 -9.16
C LEU A 59 -29.96 12.91 -8.88
N ASP A 60 -29.66 13.51 -7.72
CA ASP A 60 -30.15 14.83 -7.34
C ASP A 60 -29.10 15.89 -7.76
N PRO A 61 -29.38 16.74 -8.78
CA PRO A 61 -28.44 17.74 -9.26
C PRO A 61 -28.01 18.76 -8.19
N ASP A 62 -28.89 19.07 -7.23
CA ASP A 62 -28.60 20.06 -6.19
C ASP A 62 -27.61 19.50 -5.17
N LYS A 63 -27.70 18.21 -4.84
CA LYS A 63 -26.72 17.53 -3.97
C LYS A 63 -25.37 17.39 -4.64
N ILE A 64 -25.34 17.11 -5.95
CA ILE A 64 -24.10 17.07 -6.74
C ILE A 64 -23.44 18.45 -6.73
N ALA A 65 -24.19 19.51 -7.02
CA ALA A 65 -23.66 20.87 -6.98
C ALA A 65 -23.20 21.29 -5.56
N ALA A 66 -23.90 20.82 -4.52
CA ALA A 66 -23.50 21.03 -3.13
C ALA A 66 -22.23 20.28 -2.76
N PHE A 67 -22.03 19.06 -3.28
CA PHE A 67 -20.80 18.28 -3.09
C PHE A 67 -19.60 18.97 -3.73
N GLU A 68 -19.71 19.38 -5.00
CA GLU A 68 -18.64 20.04 -5.76
C GLU A 68 -18.19 21.37 -5.14
N LYS A 69 -19.11 22.08 -4.47
CA LYS A 69 -18.82 23.37 -3.80
C LYS A 69 -18.49 23.22 -2.31
N SER A 70 -18.54 22.01 -1.77
CA SER A 70 -18.41 21.80 -0.33
C SER A 70 -16.97 21.97 0.14
N GLY A 71 -16.77 22.83 1.15
CA GLY A 71 -15.53 22.89 1.95
C GLY A 71 -15.52 21.94 3.15
N LEU A 72 -16.40 20.94 3.15
CA LEU A 72 -16.64 20.06 4.30
C LEU A 72 -15.45 19.12 4.56
N PHE A 73 -14.78 18.68 3.51
CA PHE A 73 -13.70 17.71 3.60
C PHE A 73 -12.38 18.40 3.90
N LYS A 74 -11.84 18.13 5.09
CA LYS A 74 -10.55 18.65 5.53
C LYS A 74 -9.53 17.52 5.59
N LEU A 75 -8.34 17.81 5.07
CA LEU A 75 -7.20 16.92 5.12
C LEU A 75 -6.24 17.39 6.20
N LYS A 76 -5.94 16.52 7.16
CA LYS A 76 -4.93 16.73 8.20
C LYS A 76 -3.63 16.09 7.78
N LEU A 77 -2.53 16.86 7.77
CA LEU A 77 -1.19 16.30 7.58
C LEU A 77 -0.85 15.38 8.77
N VAL A 78 -0.64 14.10 8.50
CA VAL A 78 -0.25 13.10 9.50
C VAL A 78 1.27 13.03 9.63
N GLY A 79 1.99 13.20 8.52
CA GLY A 79 3.44 13.24 8.50
C GLY A 79 4.00 13.21 7.08
N TYR A 80 5.32 13.08 6.99
CA TYR A 80 6.04 12.95 5.72
C TYR A 80 7.18 11.95 5.86
N GLU A 81 7.58 11.35 4.74
CA GLU A 81 8.73 10.44 4.66
C GLU A 81 9.58 10.77 3.44
N ASP A 82 10.90 10.80 3.64
CA ASP A 82 11.88 10.94 2.56
C ASP A 82 12.37 9.55 2.12
N ALA A 83 12.28 9.27 0.82
CA ALA A 83 12.85 8.09 0.18
C ALA A 83 13.99 8.52 -0.76
N TRP A 84 15.10 7.81 -0.64
CA TRP A 84 16.26 7.93 -1.51
C TRP A 84 16.35 6.68 -2.36
N ALA A 85 16.46 6.87 -3.67
CA ALA A 85 16.84 5.83 -4.63
C ALA A 85 18.15 6.27 -5.30
N ASP A 86 19.20 5.50 -5.05
CA ASP A 86 20.48 5.64 -5.75
C ASP A 86 20.36 4.83 -7.05
N LEU A 87 20.25 5.53 -8.17
CA LEU A 87 20.47 4.92 -9.47
C LEU A 87 21.98 4.87 -9.67
N GLN A 88 22.62 3.84 -9.11
CA GLN A 88 23.91 3.42 -9.64
C GLN A 88 23.66 3.09 -11.11
N SER A 89 24.19 3.93 -12.00
CA SER A 89 24.26 3.62 -13.42
C SER A 89 25.15 2.39 -13.55
N SER A 90 24.57 1.20 -13.38
CA SER A 90 25.24 -0.01 -13.76
C SER A 90 25.49 0.16 -15.25
N VAL A 91 26.76 0.06 -15.62
CA VAL A 91 27.33 0.20 -16.97
C VAL A 91 26.81 -0.91 -17.92
N PHE A 92 25.65 -1.52 -17.60
CA PHE A 92 25.11 -2.76 -18.15
C PHE A 92 23.61 -2.71 -18.47
N THR A 93 22.97 -1.54 -18.42
CA THR A 93 21.55 -1.42 -18.82
C THR A 93 21.45 -0.76 -20.19
N SER A 94 20.81 -1.46 -21.14
CA SER A 94 20.44 -0.97 -22.47
C SER A 94 19.25 0.00 -22.47
N LYS A 95 18.88 0.55 -21.31
CA LYS A 95 17.71 1.44 -21.13
C LYS A 95 18.08 2.90 -21.31
N THR A 96 17.11 3.68 -21.77
CA THR A 96 17.23 5.14 -21.85
C THR A 96 17.22 5.77 -20.45
N ASP A 97 17.82 6.94 -20.29
CA ASP A 97 17.83 7.67 -19.02
C ASP A 97 16.40 7.93 -18.50
N GLN A 98 15.45 8.20 -19.39
CA GLN A 98 14.04 8.41 -19.05
C GLN A 98 13.38 7.17 -18.44
N GLU A 99 13.65 5.98 -18.99
CA GLU A 99 13.11 4.72 -18.45
C GLU A 99 13.71 4.40 -17.08
N LEU A 100 15.01 4.67 -16.89
CA LEU A 100 15.68 4.51 -15.60
C LEU A 100 15.09 5.44 -14.54
N ILE A 101 14.84 6.71 -14.89
CA ILE A 101 14.18 7.69 -14.02
C ILE A 101 12.77 7.23 -13.67
N TYR A 102 11.99 6.75 -14.64
CA TYR A 102 10.63 6.28 -14.42
C TYR A 102 10.58 5.09 -13.44
N ILE A 103 11.42 4.07 -13.67
CA ILE A 103 11.50 2.89 -12.80
C ILE A 103 11.91 3.28 -11.38
N ALA A 104 12.93 4.15 -11.26
CA ALA A 104 13.39 4.60 -9.96
C ALA A 104 12.34 5.43 -9.22
N THR A 105 11.55 6.23 -9.94
CA THR A 105 10.45 6.99 -9.35
C THR A 105 9.37 6.07 -8.79
N ILE A 106 8.94 5.04 -9.54
CA ILE A 106 7.98 4.04 -9.05
C ILE A 106 8.51 3.36 -7.78
N LYS A 107 9.77 2.90 -7.82
CA LYS A 107 10.40 2.23 -6.67
C LYS A 107 10.52 3.17 -5.46
N ALA A 108 10.82 4.44 -5.68
CA ALA A 108 10.91 5.44 -4.61
C ALA A 108 9.53 5.69 -3.96
N VAL A 109 8.47 5.77 -4.76
CA VAL A 109 7.09 5.90 -4.28
C VAL A 109 6.67 4.66 -3.48
N ASP A 110 6.87 3.45 -4.01
CA ASP A 110 6.56 2.20 -3.31
C ASP A 110 7.29 2.12 -1.95
N LYS A 111 8.58 2.49 -1.92
CA LYS A 111 9.37 2.55 -0.68
C LYS A 111 8.83 3.59 0.31
N ALA A 112 8.41 4.75 -0.16
CA ALA A 112 7.83 5.78 0.70
C ALA A 112 6.50 5.31 1.32
N ILE A 113 5.64 4.65 0.53
CA ILE A 113 4.40 4.04 1.01
C ILE A 113 4.71 2.98 2.07
N ALA A 114 5.62 2.05 1.79
CA ALA A 114 6.00 1.00 2.75
C ALA A 114 6.51 1.57 4.08
N LYS A 115 7.29 2.66 4.05
CA LYS A 115 7.73 3.36 5.27
C LYS A 115 6.55 3.95 6.06
N LEU A 116 5.62 4.62 5.38
CA LEU A 116 4.42 5.17 6.01
C LEU A 116 3.57 4.08 6.66
N GLN A 117 3.36 2.96 5.96
CA GLN A 117 2.61 1.80 6.47
C GLN A 117 3.25 1.21 7.72
N ARG A 118 4.59 1.09 7.77
CA ARG A 118 5.30 0.62 8.97
C ARG A 118 5.19 1.58 10.15
N LYS A 119 5.38 2.87 9.89
CA LYS A 119 5.46 3.92 10.92
C LYS A 119 4.11 4.23 11.56
N TYR A 120 3.03 4.23 10.79
CA TYR A 120 1.69 4.59 11.26
C TYR A 120 0.76 3.36 11.30
N GLU A 121 0.34 2.94 12.50
CA GLU A 121 -0.51 1.75 12.68
C GLU A 121 -1.80 1.81 11.85
N GLU A 122 -2.40 2.99 11.73
CA GLU A 122 -3.64 3.22 10.95
C GLU A 122 -3.50 2.84 9.47
N PHE A 123 -2.27 2.89 8.93
CA PHE A 123 -1.97 2.59 7.53
C PHE A 123 -1.37 1.19 7.32
N ARG A 124 -1.19 0.40 8.38
CA ARG A 124 -0.74 -0.98 8.21
C ARG A 124 -1.75 -1.77 7.40
N THR A 125 -1.32 -2.22 6.23
CA THR A 125 -2.13 -3.01 5.31
C THR A 125 -2.58 -4.29 6.00
N LYS A 126 -3.87 -4.61 5.87
CA LYS A 126 -4.44 -5.90 6.28
C LYS A 126 -4.55 -6.77 5.04
N THR A 127 -3.81 -7.87 5.02
CA THR A 127 -3.79 -8.80 3.89
C THR A 127 -4.42 -10.13 4.30
N PRO A 128 -5.29 -10.75 3.50
CA PRO A 128 -5.80 -12.08 3.82
C PRO A 128 -4.70 -13.15 3.65
N LEU A 129 -4.71 -14.17 4.51
CA LEU A 129 -4.00 -15.42 4.27
C LEU A 129 -4.61 -16.12 3.06
N THR A 130 -3.78 -16.48 2.07
CA THR A 130 -4.24 -17.29 0.93
C THR A 130 -4.28 -18.77 1.31
N SER A 131 -3.28 -19.26 2.03
CA SER A 131 -3.18 -20.64 2.49
C SER A 131 -2.61 -20.71 3.90
N VAL A 132 -2.88 -21.83 4.59
CA VAL A 132 -2.32 -22.16 5.92
C VAL A 132 -1.34 -23.33 5.86
N ASP A 133 -1.33 -24.08 4.76
CA ASP A 133 -0.34 -25.11 4.49
C ASP A 133 0.04 -25.15 2.99
N PRO A 134 1.16 -24.52 2.59
CA PRO A 134 2.02 -23.63 3.38
C PRO A 134 1.29 -22.35 3.82
N LEU A 135 1.79 -21.69 4.87
CA LEU A 135 1.21 -20.43 5.34
C LEU A 135 1.66 -19.29 4.42
N THR A 136 0.76 -18.76 3.59
CA THR A 136 1.08 -17.79 2.54
C THR A 136 0.09 -16.62 2.47
N ALA A 137 0.56 -15.49 1.95
CA ALA A 137 -0.28 -14.33 1.62
C ALA A 137 0.27 -13.55 0.42
N LYS A 138 -0.62 -12.88 -0.32
CA LYS A 138 -0.29 -12.01 -1.46
C LYS A 138 0.22 -10.63 -1.02
N ILE A 139 1.41 -10.63 -0.44
CA ILE A 139 2.13 -9.44 0.01
C ILE A 139 3.63 -9.70 -0.19
N GLY A 140 4.44 -8.68 -0.47
CA GLY A 140 5.82 -8.86 -0.89
C GLY A 140 6.72 -7.65 -0.72
N LEU A 141 7.78 -7.61 -1.52
CA LEU A 141 8.79 -6.54 -1.47
C LEU A 141 8.24 -5.15 -1.78
N LYS A 142 7.18 -5.04 -2.59
CA LYS A 142 6.51 -3.76 -2.89
C LYS A 142 5.93 -3.12 -1.63
N GLU A 143 5.36 -3.92 -0.74
CA GLU A 143 4.88 -3.48 0.57
C GLU A 143 6.02 -3.40 1.61
N GLY A 144 7.25 -3.66 1.17
CA GLY A 144 8.47 -3.46 1.92
C GLY A 144 8.88 -4.61 2.82
N LEU A 145 8.29 -5.81 2.72
CA LEU A 145 8.53 -6.91 3.65
C LEU A 145 10.01 -7.25 3.83
N GLU A 146 10.41 -7.46 5.09
CA GLU A 146 11.75 -7.87 5.47
C GLU A 146 11.75 -9.26 6.12
N PRO A 147 12.84 -10.04 6.00
CA PRO A 147 12.97 -11.31 6.68
C PRO A 147 12.79 -11.16 8.20
N ASN A 148 12.01 -12.06 8.80
CA ASN A 148 11.64 -12.05 10.22
C ASN A 148 10.66 -10.95 10.67
N ASP A 149 10.12 -10.15 9.76
CA ASP A 149 9.01 -9.25 10.08
C ASP A 149 7.87 -10.05 10.75
N LYS A 150 7.36 -9.52 11.86
CA LYS A 150 6.30 -10.16 12.64
C LYS A 150 4.95 -9.65 12.15
N TYR A 151 4.00 -10.57 12.06
CA TYR A 151 2.62 -10.28 11.74
C TYR A 151 1.73 -10.92 12.80
N GLU A 152 0.70 -10.20 13.21
CA GLU A 152 -0.41 -10.81 13.93
C GLU A 152 -1.46 -11.31 12.94
N VAL A 153 -2.05 -12.46 13.25
CA VAL A 153 -3.20 -13.01 12.51
C VAL A 153 -4.47 -12.64 13.27
N LEU A 154 -5.39 -11.99 12.56
CA LEU A 154 -6.64 -11.44 13.04
C LEU A 154 -7.81 -12.24 12.49
N GLU A 155 -8.66 -12.72 13.38
CA GLU A 155 -9.95 -13.30 13.06
C GLU A 155 -11.03 -12.22 13.12
N GLN A 156 -11.88 -12.17 12.09
CA GLN A 156 -13.06 -11.32 12.07
C GLN A 156 -14.14 -11.96 12.94
N THR A 157 -14.59 -11.23 13.96
CA THR A 157 -15.72 -11.61 14.80
C THR A 157 -16.85 -10.62 14.58
N MET A 158 -18.08 -11.11 14.52
CA MET A 158 -19.27 -10.26 14.39
C MET A 158 -20.04 -10.33 15.71
N ASP A 159 -20.27 -9.17 16.32
CA ASP A 159 -21.10 -9.08 17.53
C ASP A 159 -22.58 -9.20 17.15
N GLU A 160 -23.45 -9.44 18.15
CA GLU A 160 -24.92 -9.58 17.98
C GLU A 160 -25.57 -8.38 17.28
N ASN A 161 -24.93 -7.20 17.37
CA ASN A 161 -25.36 -5.95 16.72
C ASN A 161 -24.82 -5.78 15.28
N GLY A 162 -24.20 -6.81 14.70
CA GLY A 162 -23.59 -6.75 13.35
C GLY A 162 -22.27 -5.99 13.28
N LYS A 163 -21.70 -5.58 14.42
CA LYS A 163 -20.41 -4.88 14.47
C LYS A 163 -19.27 -5.87 14.24
N ILE A 164 -18.41 -5.57 13.27
CA ILE A 164 -17.21 -6.37 12.99
C ILE A 164 -16.08 -5.93 13.92
N SER A 165 -15.57 -6.87 14.71
CA SER A 165 -14.39 -6.75 15.57
C SER A 165 -13.27 -7.68 15.07
N TYR A 166 -12.03 -7.38 15.45
CA TYR A 166 -10.86 -8.16 15.03
C TYR A 166 -10.13 -8.67 16.27
N LYS A 167 -9.97 -9.99 16.38
CA LYS A 167 -9.27 -10.63 17.51
C LYS A 167 -7.98 -11.28 17.05
N ARG A 168 -6.88 -11.01 17.74
CA ARG A 168 -5.59 -11.67 17.52
C ARG A 168 -5.69 -13.16 17.87
N LYS A 169 -5.30 -14.03 16.94
CA LYS A 169 -5.26 -15.50 17.10
C LYS A 169 -3.84 -16.04 17.23
N SER A 170 -2.93 -15.54 16.39
CA SER A 170 -1.55 -16.04 16.32
C SER A 170 -0.58 -14.94 15.92
N ILE A 171 0.72 -15.22 16.08
CA ILE A 171 1.81 -14.39 15.56
C ILE A 171 2.62 -15.27 14.60
N ILE A 172 2.83 -14.74 13.40
CA ILE A 172 3.57 -15.37 12.31
C ILE A 172 4.73 -14.47 11.93
N ARG A 173 5.75 -15.03 11.28
CA ARG A 173 6.94 -14.28 10.84
C ARG A 173 7.22 -14.55 9.38
N VAL A 174 7.71 -13.55 8.67
CA VAL A 174 8.15 -13.70 7.28
C VAL A 174 9.29 -14.70 7.20
N GLN A 175 9.14 -15.73 6.37
CA GLN A 175 10.16 -16.76 6.18
C GLN A 175 11.33 -16.18 5.37
N LYS A 176 12.55 -16.31 5.92
CA LYS A 176 13.77 -15.87 5.23
C LYS A 176 13.92 -16.58 3.88
N GLY A 177 14.15 -15.81 2.83
CA GLY A 177 14.36 -16.32 1.46
C GLY A 177 13.08 -16.70 0.72
N MET A 178 11.90 -16.52 1.33
CA MET A 178 10.60 -16.82 0.70
C MET A 178 9.70 -15.58 0.70
N ILE A 179 10.23 -14.46 0.22
CA ILE A 179 9.50 -13.19 0.06
C ILE A 179 9.23 -12.99 -1.42
N TRP A 180 7.96 -12.81 -1.75
CA TRP A 180 7.54 -12.54 -3.12
C TRP A 180 8.01 -11.15 -3.57
N ASP A 181 8.71 -11.09 -4.69
CA ASP A 181 9.06 -9.86 -5.39
C ASP A 181 7.90 -9.50 -6.33
N ASN A 182 7.01 -8.65 -5.82
CA ASN A 182 5.90 -8.05 -6.54
C ASN A 182 6.21 -6.60 -6.96
N THR A 183 7.48 -6.22 -7.02
CA THR A 183 7.87 -4.88 -7.49
C THR A 183 7.67 -4.74 -8.99
N TYR A 184 7.51 -3.50 -9.46
CA TYR A 184 7.38 -3.25 -10.89
C TYR A 184 8.68 -3.63 -11.62
N VAL A 185 8.56 -4.59 -12.53
CA VAL A 185 9.61 -4.98 -13.48
C VAL A 185 9.15 -4.61 -14.89
N PRO A 186 9.88 -3.72 -15.58
CA PRO A 186 9.63 -3.41 -16.99
C PRO A 186 9.60 -4.65 -17.89
N GLU A 187 8.77 -4.63 -18.93
CA GLU A 187 8.56 -5.76 -19.86
C GLU A 187 9.87 -6.31 -20.45
N ASP A 188 10.76 -5.41 -20.86
CA ASP A 188 12.08 -5.67 -21.44
C ASP A 188 13.10 -6.20 -20.42
N ALA A 189 12.84 -6.00 -19.12
CA ALA A 189 13.68 -6.46 -18.01
C ALA A 189 13.18 -7.79 -17.38
N LYS A 190 11.98 -8.28 -17.73
CA LYS A 190 11.39 -9.51 -17.16
C LYS A 190 12.28 -10.76 -17.36
N GLY A 191 13.13 -10.78 -18.39
CA GLY A 191 14.10 -11.86 -18.65
C GLY A 191 15.47 -11.69 -17.99
N GLN A 192 15.73 -10.54 -17.37
CA GLN A 192 17.01 -10.22 -16.70
C GLN A 192 16.90 -10.27 -15.18
N VAL A 193 15.67 -10.21 -14.64
CA VAL A 193 15.40 -10.41 -13.21
C VAL A 193 15.25 -11.91 -12.95
N PRO A 194 15.90 -12.48 -11.92
CA PRO A 194 15.70 -13.87 -11.55
C PRO A 194 14.21 -14.17 -11.37
N GLN A 195 13.67 -15.11 -12.15
CA GLN A 195 12.31 -15.58 -11.92
C GLN A 195 12.22 -16.21 -10.54
N GLN A 196 11.33 -15.68 -9.71
CA GLN A 196 10.99 -16.33 -8.46
C GLN A 196 10.00 -17.46 -8.75
N ASN A 197 10.26 -18.62 -8.16
CA ASN A 197 9.33 -19.76 -8.19
C ASN A 197 8.18 -19.61 -7.18
N ILE A 198 8.00 -18.42 -6.61
CA ILE A 198 6.96 -18.08 -5.66
C ILE A 198 6.17 -16.89 -6.18
N ASN A 199 4.86 -16.91 -5.96
CA ASN A 199 3.92 -15.84 -6.29
C ASN A 199 3.23 -15.27 -5.05
N GLU A 200 3.64 -15.71 -3.85
CA GLU A 200 3.14 -15.32 -2.54
C GLU A 200 4.28 -15.38 -1.53
N THR A 201 4.23 -14.54 -0.49
CA THR A 201 5.21 -14.62 0.60
C THR A 201 4.83 -15.73 1.57
N HIS A 202 5.82 -16.49 2.01
CA HIS A 202 5.66 -17.54 3.00
C HIS A 202 5.93 -17.03 4.40
N PHE A 203 5.19 -17.57 5.36
CA PHE A 203 5.31 -17.26 6.77
C PHE A 203 5.56 -18.52 7.59
N ILE A 204 6.26 -18.35 8.71
CA ILE A 204 6.50 -19.38 9.73
C ILE A 204 5.85 -18.97 11.05
N GLY A 205 5.28 -19.93 11.77
CA GLY A 205 4.60 -19.66 13.04
C GLY A 205 3.59 -20.75 13.41
N SER A 206 2.85 -20.52 14.49
CA SER A 206 1.77 -21.43 14.89
C SER A 206 0.62 -21.36 13.89
N LYS A 207 0.30 -22.51 13.28
CA LYS A 207 -0.82 -22.71 12.36
C LYS A 207 -2.13 -23.07 13.09
N ALA A 208 -2.08 -23.28 14.40
CA ALA A 208 -3.21 -23.78 15.18
C ALA A 208 -4.41 -22.81 15.10
N GLY A 209 -5.54 -23.30 14.60
CA GLY A 209 -6.77 -22.53 14.46
C GLY A 209 -6.73 -21.44 13.40
N LEU A 210 -5.75 -21.47 12.48
CA LEU A 210 -5.71 -20.57 11.33
C LEU A 210 -6.46 -21.19 10.15
N TYR A 211 -7.13 -20.36 9.35
CA TYR A 211 -7.75 -20.76 8.09
C TYR A 211 -7.56 -19.67 7.01
N PRO A 212 -7.62 -20.02 5.72
CA PRO A 212 -7.55 -19.07 4.62
C PRO A 212 -8.60 -17.96 4.73
N GLY A 213 -8.22 -16.71 4.47
CA GLY A 213 -9.09 -15.53 4.58
C GLY A 213 -9.00 -14.77 5.91
N MET A 214 -8.32 -15.33 6.93
CA MET A 214 -7.93 -14.52 8.10
C MET A 214 -6.99 -13.39 7.70
N LEU A 215 -7.05 -12.24 8.37
CA LEU A 215 -6.24 -11.08 8.02
C LEU A 215 -4.92 -11.07 8.78
N ILE A 216 -3.84 -10.69 8.11
CA ILE A 216 -2.53 -10.46 8.73
C ILE A 216 -2.23 -8.97 8.77
N ARG A 217 -1.64 -8.51 9.87
CA ARG A 217 -1.20 -7.12 10.06
C ARG A 217 0.20 -7.10 10.66
N GLN A 218 1.08 -6.27 10.13
CA GLN A 218 2.45 -6.16 10.66
C GLN A 218 2.44 -5.64 12.11
N ILE A 219 3.32 -6.18 12.94
CA ILE A 219 3.57 -5.73 14.30
C ILE A 219 5.06 -5.42 14.45
N ASN A 220 5.38 -4.31 15.11
CA ASN A 220 6.75 -3.93 15.44
C ASN A 220 7.28 -4.78 16.61
#